data_AF-A0A6J3GL03-F1
#
_entry.id   AF-A0A6J3GL03-F1
#
_cell.length_a   1.000
_cell.length_b   1.000
_cell.length_c   1.000
_cell.angle_alpha   90.00
_cell.angle_beta   90.00
_cell.angle_gamma   90.00
#
_symmetry.space_group_name_H-M   'P 1'
#
loop_
_entity.id
_entity.type
_entity.pdbx_description
1 polymer ?
#
loop_
_entity_poly.entity_id
_entity_poly.type
_entity_poly.pdbx_seq_one_letter_code
_entity_poly.pdbx_strand_id
1 'polypeptide(L)'
;MEGGEEMLPSTSLEVMRNLVGWVSLAGCVCGLNAELIAHLHLPAQVISSEPCVFPFTYRGVTHYSCISIHSDFDWCSFDKEFQGRWRYCTRLDPPKCVFPFLFRKEVIHNCTKEGYILNRSWCSLTNNYDKDGKWKQCSPKK
;
A
#
# COMPACT_ATOMS: atom_id res chain seq x y z
N MET A 1 -39.09 23.14 41.67
CA MET A 1 -39.42 24.23 42.61
C MET A 1 -40.75 23.81 43.21
N GLU A 2 -40.87 23.42 44.47
CA GLU A 2 -40.23 23.86 45.71
C GLU A 2 -39.55 22.68 46.45
N GLY A 3 -38.34 22.85 47.00
CA GLY A 3 -38.09 23.06 48.45
C GLY A 3 -37.66 21.71 49.06
N GLY A 4 -36.43 21.46 49.56
CA GLY A 4 -35.59 22.28 50.43
C GLY A 4 -36.00 22.05 51.89
N GLU A 5 -35.31 21.16 52.63
CA GLU A 5 -34.50 21.53 53.82
C GLU A 5 -33.96 20.29 54.56
N GLU A 6 -32.77 20.48 55.11
CA GLU A 6 -31.95 19.54 55.86
C GLU A 6 -32.50 19.27 57.28
N MET A 7 -32.17 18.12 57.86
CA MET A 7 -31.95 18.00 59.31
C MET A 7 -31.05 16.79 59.64
N LEU A 8 -29.73 17.05 59.65
CA LEU A 8 -28.75 16.41 60.56
C LEU A 8 -29.13 16.77 62.03
N PRO A 9 -28.61 16.16 63.13
CA PRO A 9 -27.21 15.72 63.24
C PRO A 9 -26.85 14.64 64.32
N SER A 10 -25.54 14.40 64.40
CA SER A 10 -24.72 14.22 65.63
C SER A 10 -24.90 12.94 66.45
N THR A 11 -23.92 12.05 66.52
CA THR A 11 -22.75 12.09 67.44
C THR A 11 -22.20 10.65 67.45
N SER A 12 -20.97 10.26 67.79
CA SER A 12 -19.72 10.82 68.32
C SER A 12 -18.70 9.65 68.27
N LEU A 13 -17.40 9.96 68.38
CA LEU A 13 -16.20 9.09 68.32
C LEU A 13 -15.84 8.61 66.90
N GLU A 14 -14.80 9.10 66.21
CA GLU A 14 -13.43 9.27 66.69
C GLU A 14 -12.72 10.38 65.90
N VAL A 15 -12.29 11.40 66.63
CA VAL A 15 -11.49 12.53 66.17
C VAL A 15 -10.05 12.05 65.91
N MET A 16 -9.56 12.30 64.69
CA MET A 16 -8.14 12.47 64.35
C MET A 16 -7.15 11.32 64.61
N ARG A 17 -6.92 10.50 63.58
CA ARG A 17 -5.56 10.04 63.25
C ARG A 17 -5.07 10.71 61.97
N ASN A 18 -4.60 11.93 62.19
CA ASN A 18 -3.93 12.82 61.25
C ASN A 18 -2.72 12.18 60.56
N LEU A 19 -2.49 12.63 59.32
CA LEU A 19 -1.19 13.02 58.78
C LEU A 19 -0.04 12.03 58.98
N VAL A 20 0.24 11.19 57.97
CA VAL A 20 1.57 10.87 57.41
C VAL A 20 1.30 9.80 56.34
N GLY A 21 1.01 10.26 55.13
CA GLY A 21 0.89 9.40 53.96
C GLY A 21 1.08 10.16 52.65
N TRP A 22 1.66 11.37 52.72
CA TRP A 22 1.79 12.28 51.57
C TRP A 22 3.24 12.57 51.15
N VAL A 23 4.27 11.97 51.73
CA VAL A 23 5.63 12.00 51.15
C VAL A 23 6.41 10.73 51.50
N SER A 24 6.38 9.72 50.63
CA SER A 24 7.34 8.59 50.43
C SER A 24 6.60 7.54 49.58
N LEU A 25 6.72 7.47 48.25
CA LEU A 25 7.93 7.38 47.44
C LEU A 25 7.73 8.16 46.11
N ALA A 26 8.28 9.37 46.04
CA ALA A 26 8.71 9.93 44.77
C ALA A 26 9.98 9.18 44.31
N GLY A 27 9.81 7.94 43.88
CA GLY A 27 10.89 7.02 43.53
C GLY A 27 10.52 6.15 42.34
N CYS A 28 10.88 6.63 41.15
CA CYS A 28 11.22 5.86 39.96
C CYS A 28 10.31 4.70 39.53
N VAL A 29 9.27 4.99 38.74
CA VAL A 29 9.00 4.17 37.54
C VAL A 29 8.64 5.08 36.36
N CYS A 30 9.56 5.97 35.99
CA CYS A 30 9.65 6.48 34.59
C CYS A 30 10.23 5.39 33.67
N GLY A 31 9.84 4.14 33.89
CA GLY A 31 10.39 2.95 33.28
C GLY A 31 9.29 1.97 32.95
N LEU A 32 8.23 2.44 32.28
CA LEU A 32 7.49 1.53 31.41
C LEU A 32 8.47 1.18 30.29
N ASN A 33 9.11 0.05 30.50
CA ASN A 33 10.17 -0.53 29.72
C ASN A 33 9.96 -0.28 28.21
N ALA A 34 10.94 0.33 27.54
CA ALA A 34 10.94 0.49 26.08
C ALA A 34 10.81 -0.87 25.36
N GLU A 35 11.09 -1.97 26.06
CA GLU A 35 10.90 -3.34 25.56
C GLU A 35 9.42 -3.72 25.34
N LEU A 36 8.44 -3.06 25.97
CA LEU A 36 7.02 -3.32 25.70
C LEU A 36 6.50 -2.58 24.44
N ILE A 37 7.19 -1.52 24.01
CA ILE A 37 6.85 -0.78 22.77
C ILE A 37 7.48 -1.45 21.54
N ALA A 38 8.57 -2.21 21.71
CA ALA A 38 9.16 -3.00 20.62
C ALA A 38 8.20 -4.08 20.07
N HIS A 39 7.24 -4.56 20.87
CA HIS A 39 6.18 -5.47 20.42
C HIS A 39 4.95 -4.77 19.83
N LEU A 40 4.86 -3.44 19.93
CA LEU A 40 3.76 -2.63 19.38
C LEU A 40 4.13 -1.92 18.07
N HIS A 41 5.39 -1.99 17.64
CA HIS A 41 5.68 -1.91 16.21
C HIS A 41 5.25 -3.23 15.59
N LEU A 42 3.95 -3.32 15.30
CA LEU A 42 3.45 -4.16 14.23
C LEU A 42 4.35 -3.84 13.03
N PRO A 43 5.24 -4.75 12.58
CA PRO A 43 5.89 -4.54 11.31
C PRO A 43 4.72 -4.39 10.36
N ALA A 44 4.60 -3.20 9.75
CA ALA A 44 3.67 -2.99 8.65
C ALA A 44 3.78 -4.26 7.85
N GLN A 45 2.69 -5.04 7.79
CA GLN A 45 2.75 -6.35 7.19
C GLN A 45 3.21 -6.06 5.78
N VAL A 46 4.49 -6.29 5.51
CA VAL A 46 5.01 -6.51 4.18
C VAL A 46 4.42 -7.88 3.89
N ILE A 47 3.11 -7.89 3.63
CA ILE A 47 2.49 -8.82 2.72
C ILE A 47 3.43 -8.71 1.54
N SER A 48 4.31 -9.68 1.40
CA SER A 48 5.18 -9.82 0.24
C SER A 48 4.24 -10.10 -0.92
N SER A 49 3.52 -9.07 -1.37
CA SER A 49 2.70 -9.13 -2.56
C SER A 49 3.71 -9.17 -3.67
N GLU A 50 4.08 -10.39 -4.06
CA GLU A 50 4.93 -10.58 -5.22
C GLU A 50 4.33 -9.75 -6.38
N PRO A 51 5.12 -8.85 -6.97
CA PRO A 51 4.60 -8.00 -8.03
C PRO A 51 4.33 -8.85 -9.28
N CYS A 52 3.38 -8.41 -10.10
CA CYS A 52 3.23 -8.97 -11.44
C CYS A 52 4.56 -8.93 -12.19
N VAL A 53 4.94 -10.05 -12.81
CA VAL A 53 6.10 -10.12 -13.70
C VAL A 53 5.62 -9.87 -15.12
N PHE A 54 6.20 -8.84 -15.75
CA PHE A 54 6.00 -8.55 -17.15
C PHE A 54 7.34 -8.52 -17.88
N PRO A 55 7.45 -9.14 -19.08
CA PRO A 55 6.46 -10.03 -19.66
C PRO A 55 6.42 -11.41 -18.97
N PHE A 56 5.27 -12.09 -19.04
CA PHE A 56 5.12 -13.50 -18.62
C PHE A 56 4.50 -14.36 -19.71
N THR A 57 4.81 -15.66 -19.74
CA THR A 57 4.33 -16.63 -20.71
C THR A 57 3.21 -17.47 -20.10
N TYR A 58 2.04 -17.46 -20.72
CA TYR A 58 0.91 -18.32 -20.38
C TYR A 58 0.43 -19.06 -21.62
N ARG A 59 0.33 -20.41 -21.53
CA ARG A 59 -0.05 -21.28 -22.65
C ARG A 59 0.74 -21.02 -23.95
N GLY A 60 2.04 -20.78 -23.81
CA GLY A 60 2.95 -20.53 -24.94
C GLY A 60 2.88 -19.12 -25.53
N VAL A 61 2.09 -18.20 -24.95
CA VAL A 61 1.96 -16.82 -25.41
C VAL A 61 2.55 -15.87 -24.37
N THR A 62 3.42 -14.97 -24.83
CA THR A 62 4.03 -13.94 -23.97
C THR A 62 3.11 -12.72 -23.86
N HIS A 63 2.79 -12.34 -22.62
CA HIS A 63 1.91 -11.23 -22.26
C HIS A 63 2.69 -10.12 -21.57
N TYR A 64 2.43 -8.88 -21.97
CA TYR A 64 3.14 -7.68 -21.51
C TYR A 64 2.29 -6.82 -20.56
N SER A 65 1.06 -7.24 -20.29
CA SER A 65 0.10 -6.59 -19.41
C SER A 65 -0.75 -7.66 -18.73
N CYS A 66 -1.59 -7.25 -17.79
CA CYS A 66 -2.64 -8.14 -17.27
C CYS A 66 -3.52 -8.66 -18.40
N ILE A 67 -4.05 -9.86 -18.22
CA ILE A 67 -4.90 -10.56 -19.18
C ILE A 67 -6.18 -11.05 -18.52
N SER A 68 -7.26 -11.15 -19.29
CA SER A 68 -8.55 -11.71 -18.86
C SER A 68 -8.80 -13.12 -19.41
N ILE A 69 -7.75 -13.81 -19.87
CA ILE A 69 -7.89 -15.14 -20.46
C ILE A 69 -8.41 -16.11 -19.38
N HIS A 70 -9.57 -16.72 -19.64
CA HIS A 70 -10.27 -17.63 -18.73
C HIS A 70 -10.62 -17.03 -17.35
N SER A 71 -10.88 -15.71 -17.30
CA SER A 71 -11.25 -15.02 -16.06
C SER A 71 -12.13 -13.81 -16.38
N ASP A 72 -13.10 -13.52 -15.51
CA ASP A 72 -13.91 -12.29 -15.60
C ASP A 72 -13.09 -11.03 -15.22
N PHE A 73 -11.97 -11.23 -14.52
CA PHE A 73 -11.08 -10.16 -14.07
C PHE A 73 -9.67 -10.32 -14.64
N ASP A 74 -9.04 -9.18 -14.92
CA ASP A 74 -7.64 -9.13 -15.35
C ASP A 74 -6.71 -9.71 -14.27
N TRP A 75 -5.76 -10.54 -14.68
CA TRP A 75 -4.79 -11.18 -13.81
C TRP A 75 -3.38 -11.17 -14.39
N CYS A 76 -2.39 -11.41 -13.55
CA CYS A 76 -0.98 -11.51 -13.92
C CYS A 76 -0.30 -12.67 -13.20
N SER A 77 0.81 -13.16 -13.77
CA SER A 77 1.67 -14.13 -13.09
C SER A 77 2.78 -13.45 -12.28
N PHE A 78 3.26 -14.16 -11.26
CA PHE A 78 4.49 -13.81 -10.54
C PHE A 78 5.74 -14.41 -11.19
N ASP A 79 5.56 -15.27 -12.18
CA ASP A 79 6.62 -16.01 -12.85
C ASP A 79 6.74 -15.55 -14.30
N LYS A 80 7.97 -15.55 -14.83
CA LYS A 80 8.18 -15.31 -16.27
C LYS A 80 7.54 -16.42 -17.11
N GLU A 81 7.64 -17.66 -16.67
CA GLU A 81 6.96 -18.82 -17.26
C GLU A 81 5.90 -19.26 -16.26
N PHE A 82 4.62 -19.30 -16.65
CA PHE A 82 3.53 -19.52 -15.71
C PHE A 82 3.65 -20.86 -14.98
N GLN A 83 3.86 -20.81 -13.65
CA GLN A 83 3.95 -21.98 -12.76
C GLN A 83 2.70 -22.15 -11.88
N GLY A 84 1.63 -21.40 -12.14
CA GLY A 84 0.41 -21.44 -11.34
C GLY A 84 0.34 -20.39 -10.22
N ARG A 85 1.37 -19.54 -10.05
CA ARG A 85 1.32 -18.39 -9.14
C ARG A 85 0.83 -17.15 -9.87
N TRP A 86 -0.28 -16.59 -9.40
CA TRP A 86 -0.96 -15.46 -10.00
C TRP A 86 -1.83 -14.71 -8.99
N ARG A 87 -2.27 -13.53 -9.38
CA ARG A 87 -3.35 -12.80 -8.70
C ARG A 87 -4.11 -11.89 -9.67
N TYR A 88 -5.28 -11.43 -9.24
CA TYR A 88 -5.97 -10.36 -9.94
C TYR A 88 -5.17 -9.06 -9.91
N CYS A 89 -5.18 -8.38 -11.05
CA CYS A 89 -4.57 -7.09 -11.19
C CYS A 89 -5.41 -6.00 -10.52
N THR A 90 -4.70 -5.02 -10.00
CA THR A 90 -5.25 -3.80 -9.42
C THR A 90 -4.74 -2.61 -10.20
N ARG A 91 -5.18 -1.41 -9.83
CA ARG A 91 -4.65 -0.15 -10.39
C ARG A 91 -3.15 0.05 -10.12
N LEU A 92 -2.57 -0.71 -9.20
CA LEU A 92 -1.14 -0.67 -8.86
C LEU A 92 -0.29 -1.60 -9.73
N ASP A 93 -0.91 -2.33 -10.67
CA ASP A 93 -0.24 -3.30 -11.54
C ASP A 93 -0.12 -2.90 -13.01
N PRO A 94 0.06 -1.61 -13.37
CA PRO A 94 0.31 -1.28 -14.77
C PRO A 94 1.70 -1.79 -15.16
N PRO A 95 1.86 -2.39 -16.35
CA PRO A 95 3.18 -2.76 -16.83
C PRO A 95 4.07 -1.52 -16.99
N LYS A 96 5.38 -1.68 -16.83
CA LYS A 96 6.32 -0.57 -16.94
C LYS A 96 6.60 -0.26 -18.41
N CYS A 97 6.76 1.03 -18.72
CA CYS A 97 7.29 1.43 -20.01
C CYS A 97 8.74 0.94 -20.14
N VAL A 98 9.14 0.56 -21.35
CA VAL A 98 10.54 0.30 -21.69
C VAL A 98 11.09 1.54 -22.37
N PHE A 99 12.16 2.12 -21.82
CA PHE A 99 12.86 3.25 -22.42
C PHE A 99 14.37 2.94 -22.52
N PRO A 100 15.04 3.38 -23.60
CA PRO A 100 14.43 3.90 -24.83
C PRO A 100 13.73 2.78 -25.63
N PHE A 101 12.81 3.16 -26.51
CA PHE A 101 12.17 2.23 -27.45
C PHE A 101 12.15 2.76 -28.88
N LEU A 102 12.18 1.87 -29.86
CA LEU A 102 12.11 2.22 -31.29
C LEU A 102 10.65 2.32 -31.75
N PHE A 103 10.27 3.47 -32.33
CA PHE A 103 8.99 3.70 -32.99
C PHE A 103 9.20 4.48 -34.29
N ARG A 104 8.68 3.98 -35.41
CA ARG A 104 8.86 4.54 -36.76
C ARG A 104 10.32 4.82 -37.11
N LYS A 105 11.23 3.92 -36.69
CA LYS A 105 12.69 4.06 -36.82
C LYS A 105 13.31 5.22 -36.02
N GLU A 106 12.56 5.82 -35.11
CA GLU A 106 13.04 6.86 -34.19
C GLU A 106 13.14 6.30 -32.76
N VAL A 107 14.14 6.78 -32.01
CA VAL A 107 14.40 6.33 -30.64
C VAL A 107 13.69 7.26 -29.65
N ILE A 108 12.70 6.73 -28.95
CA ILE A 108 11.85 7.46 -28.02
C ILE A 108 12.30 7.19 -26.57
N HIS A 109 12.56 8.27 -25.83
CA HIS A 109 13.05 8.20 -24.44
C HIS A 109 12.00 8.49 -23.37
N ASN A 110 10.82 8.97 -23.79
CA ASN A 110 9.74 9.40 -22.90
C ASN A 110 8.39 9.03 -23.49
N CYS A 111 7.30 9.17 -22.74
CA CYS A 111 5.97 9.03 -23.32
C CYS A 111 5.78 10.03 -24.48
N THR A 112 5.48 9.53 -25.68
CA THR A 112 5.25 10.34 -26.89
C THR A 112 3.76 10.47 -27.17
N LYS A 113 3.35 11.56 -27.83
CA LYS A 113 1.97 11.74 -28.35
C LYS A 113 1.88 11.40 -29.85
N GLU A 114 3.00 11.12 -30.49
CA GLU A 114 3.06 10.84 -31.92
C GLU A 114 2.22 9.62 -32.28
N GLY A 115 1.53 9.71 -33.41
CA GLY A 115 0.72 8.61 -33.92
C GLY A 115 -0.59 8.35 -33.17
N TYR A 116 -0.95 9.14 -32.14
CA TYR A 116 -2.18 8.97 -31.38
C TYR A 116 -3.17 10.12 -31.60
N ILE A 117 -4.44 9.78 -31.86
CA ILE A 117 -5.54 10.75 -32.01
C ILE A 117 -5.99 11.16 -30.60
N LEU A 118 -6.28 12.44 -30.34
CA LEU A 118 -6.74 13.00 -29.05
C LEU A 118 -5.66 13.35 -27.99
N ASN A 119 -4.42 13.68 -28.39
CA ASN A 119 -3.39 14.23 -27.49
C ASN A 119 -2.98 13.35 -26.29
N ARG A 120 -3.36 12.07 -26.28
CA ARG A 120 -2.94 11.13 -25.22
C ARG A 120 -1.53 10.64 -25.50
N SER A 121 -0.68 10.65 -24.46
CA SER A 121 0.67 10.11 -24.57
C SER A 121 0.71 8.61 -24.28
N TRP A 122 1.63 7.90 -24.92
CA TRP A 122 1.83 6.46 -24.78
C TRP A 122 3.31 6.10 -24.71
N CYS A 123 3.60 4.87 -24.29
CA CYS A 123 4.95 4.31 -24.28
C CYS A 123 4.93 2.84 -24.71
N SER A 124 6.06 2.36 -25.25
CA SER A 124 6.24 0.94 -25.56
C SER A 124 6.44 0.10 -24.30
N LEU A 125 6.02 -1.18 -24.39
CA LEU A 125 6.31 -2.22 -23.40
C LEU A 125 7.50 -3.09 -23.81
N THR A 126 8.12 -2.82 -24.96
CA THR A 126 9.34 -3.47 -25.46
C THR A 126 10.36 -2.45 -25.96
N ASN A 127 11.59 -2.89 -26.22
CA ASN A 127 12.62 -2.05 -26.82
C ASN A 127 12.35 -1.72 -28.30
N ASN A 128 11.49 -2.49 -28.99
CA ASN A 128 11.19 -2.29 -30.41
C ASN A 128 9.68 -2.37 -30.67
N TYR A 129 9.01 -1.22 -30.58
CA TYR A 129 7.58 -1.14 -30.87
C TYR A 129 7.27 -1.48 -32.33
N ASP A 130 8.13 -1.08 -33.27
CA ASP A 130 7.91 -1.34 -34.70
C ASP A 130 7.79 -2.83 -35.01
N LYS A 131 8.45 -3.68 -34.22
CA LYS A 131 8.37 -5.14 -34.32
C LYS A 131 7.22 -5.71 -33.48
N ASP A 132 7.12 -5.30 -32.22
CA ASP A 132 6.29 -6.02 -31.25
C ASP A 132 4.88 -5.44 -31.10
N GLY A 133 4.70 -4.16 -31.42
CA GLY A 133 3.43 -3.43 -31.34
C GLY A 133 2.84 -3.37 -29.91
N LYS A 134 3.65 -3.57 -28.87
CA LYS A 134 3.19 -3.60 -27.47
C LYS A 134 3.35 -2.23 -26.82
N TRP A 135 2.28 -1.71 -26.25
CA TRP A 135 2.28 -0.37 -25.68
C TRP A 135 1.26 -0.24 -24.55
N LYS A 136 1.34 0.87 -23.81
CA LYS A 136 0.27 1.32 -22.92
C LYS A 136 0.09 2.84 -23.01
N GLN A 137 -1.09 3.31 -22.65
CA GLN A 137 -1.30 4.73 -22.42
C GLN A 137 -0.49 5.15 -21.17
N CYS A 138 0.22 6.26 -21.26
CA CYS A 138 0.85 6.85 -20.09
C CYS A 138 -0.19 7.56 -19.23
N SER A 139 -0.02 7.51 -17.91
CA SER A 139 -0.85 8.28 -16.98
C SER A 139 -0.78 9.77 -17.35
N PRO A 140 -1.90 10.52 -17.26
CA PRO A 140 -1.84 11.97 -17.38
C PRO A 140 -0.79 12.50 -16.40
N LYS A 141 0.18 13.28 -16.89
CA LYS A 141 1.04 14.06 -15.99
C LYS A 141 0.11 15.03 -15.26
N LYS A 142 0.00 14.87 -13.95
CA LYS A 142 -0.77 15.76 -13.08
C LYS A 142 -0.04 17.09 -12.95
#